data_AF-A0A376CMI8-F1
#
_entry.id   AF-A0A376CMI8-F1
#
_cell.length_a   1.000
_cell.length_b   1.000
_cell.length_c   1.000
_cell.angle_alpha   90.00
_cell.angle_beta   90.00
_cell.angle_gamma   90.00
#
_symmetry.space_group_name_H-M   'P 1'
#
loop_
_entity.id
_entity.type
_entity.pdbx_description
1 polymer ?
#
loop_
_entity_poly.entity_id
_entity_poly.type
_entity_poly.pdbx_seq_one_letter_code
_entity_poly.pdbx_strand_id
1 'polypeptide(L)'
;MHSIDIPELVNTLIDTGTNTWDIEAKDARGGLPNTIDETLCAFANMPEGGTIVLGMSETPEGMGITGVHNPAELIQGLASKACERIVPPVQLGASE
;
A
#
# COMPACT_ATOMS: atom_id res chain seq x y z
N MET A 1 -7.56 -4.39 18.27
CA MET A 1 -6.74 -4.54 17.06
C MET A 1 -7.66 -5.12 16.02
N HIS A 2 -8.17 -4.32 15.08
CA HIS A 2 -8.98 -4.86 13.98
C HIS A 2 -8.06 -5.79 13.18
N SER A 3 -8.50 -7.02 12.94
CA SER A 3 -7.80 -7.91 12.02
C SER A 3 -7.96 -7.31 10.63
N ILE A 4 -6.86 -7.12 9.90
CA ILE A 4 -6.91 -6.69 8.51
C ILE A 4 -7.40 -7.89 7.69
N ASP A 5 -8.50 -7.74 6.95
CA ASP A 5 -9.01 -8.78 6.04
C ASP A 5 -8.51 -8.50 4.62
N ILE A 6 -7.43 -9.19 4.24
CA ILE A 6 -6.78 -9.00 2.94
C ILE A 6 -7.75 -9.29 1.78
N PRO A 7 -8.54 -10.39 1.78
CA PRO A 7 -9.49 -10.65 0.71
C PRO A 7 -10.50 -9.51 0.51
N GLU A 8 -11.02 -8.92 1.58
CA GLU A 8 -11.96 -7.79 1.50
C GLU A 8 -11.32 -6.54 0.87
N LEU A 9 -10.08 -6.21 1.25
CA LEU A 9 -9.34 -5.09 0.64
C LEU A 9 -9.11 -5.30 -0.87
N VAL A 10 -8.67 -6.49 -1.25
CA VAL A 10 -8.44 -6.84 -2.66
C VAL A 10 -9.74 -6.78 -3.45
N ASN A 11 -10.83 -7.33 -2.91
CA ASN A 11 -12.14 -7.28 -3.56
C ASN A 11 -12.66 -5.84 -3.70
N THR A 12 -12.45 -5.00 -2.69
CA THR A 12 -12.83 -3.58 -2.74
C THR A 12 -12.14 -2.88 -3.92
N LEU A 13 -10.83 -3.05 -4.05
CA LEU A 13 -10.06 -2.47 -5.15
C LEU A 13 -10.46 -3.01 -6.54
N ILE A 14 -10.83 -4.30 -6.62
CA ILE A 14 -11.32 -4.91 -7.86
C ILE A 14 -12.71 -4.38 -8.23
N ASP A 15 -13.63 -4.26 -7.27
CA ASP A 15 -15.00 -3.78 -7.49
C ASP A 15 -15.03 -2.30 -7.89
N THR A 16 -14.24 -1.45 -7.22
CA THR A 16 -14.11 -0.04 -7.56
C THR A 16 -13.32 0.19 -8.85
N GLY A 17 -12.43 -0.75 -9.19
CA GLY A 17 -11.52 -0.66 -10.33
C GLY A 17 -10.42 0.40 -10.19
N THR A 18 -10.31 1.06 -9.03
CA THR A 18 -9.36 2.15 -8.75
C THR A 18 -9.12 2.29 -7.25
N ASN A 19 -8.22 3.19 -6.84
CA ASN A 19 -7.91 3.47 -5.43
C ASN A 19 -9.11 4.11 -4.71
N THR A 20 -9.22 3.89 -3.40
CA THR A 20 -10.17 4.59 -2.54
C THR A 20 -9.48 5.71 -1.77
N TRP A 21 -10.22 6.41 -0.90
CA TRP A 21 -9.65 7.49 -0.08
C TRP A 21 -8.69 6.97 1.00
N ASP A 22 -8.84 5.71 1.41
CA ASP A 22 -8.09 5.03 2.46
C ASP A 22 -7.33 3.78 1.99
N ILE A 23 -7.49 3.34 0.73
CA ILE A 23 -6.83 2.15 0.19
C ILE A 23 -6.17 2.52 -1.13
N GLU A 24 -4.84 2.37 -1.21
CA GLU A 24 -4.07 2.65 -2.42
C GLU A 24 -3.31 1.42 -2.91
N ALA A 25 -3.56 1.04 -4.17
CA ALA A 25 -2.86 -0.03 -4.87
C ALA A 25 -1.55 0.47 -5.48
N LYS A 26 -0.48 -0.30 -5.31
CA LYS A 26 0.83 0.01 -5.88
C LYS A 26 1.45 -1.22 -6.53
N ASP A 27 1.92 -1.05 -7.77
CA ASP A 27 2.71 -2.09 -8.43
C ASP A 27 4.05 -2.24 -7.70
N ALA A 28 4.33 -3.46 -7.26
CA ALA A 28 5.54 -3.79 -6.51
C ALA A 28 6.36 -4.92 -7.16
N ARG A 29 6.06 -5.28 -8.42
CA ARG A 29 6.82 -6.28 -9.18
C ARG A 29 8.31 -5.94 -9.31
N GLY A 30 8.63 -4.65 -9.40
CA GLY A 30 9.99 -4.13 -9.52
C GLY A 30 10.59 -3.58 -8.23
N GLY A 31 9.95 -3.82 -7.07
CA GLY A 31 10.29 -3.14 -5.81
C GLY A 31 9.31 -2.02 -5.47
N LEU A 32 9.62 -1.24 -4.42
CA LEU A 32 8.75 -0.14 -4.00
C LEU A 32 8.75 0.99 -5.04
N PRO A 33 7.57 1.48 -5.46
CA PRO A 33 7.50 2.59 -6.41
C PRO A 33 8.00 3.89 -5.77
N ASN A 34 8.53 4.80 -6.60
CA ASN A 34 9.01 6.11 -6.13
C ASN A 34 7.88 6.96 -5.52
N THR A 35 6.62 6.74 -5.94
CA THR A 35 5.45 7.46 -5.44
C THR A 35 4.97 6.96 -4.07
N ILE A 36 5.64 5.99 -3.45
CA ILE A 36 5.26 5.47 -2.14
C ILE A 36 5.37 6.52 -1.02
N ASP A 37 6.34 7.44 -1.14
CA ASP A 37 6.59 8.47 -0.13
C ASP A 37 5.43 9.46 -0.06
N GLU A 38 4.82 9.76 -1.22
CA GLU A 38 3.65 10.63 -1.33
C GLU A 38 2.42 9.98 -0.68
N THR A 39 2.18 8.70 -0.94
CA THR A 39 1.07 7.92 -0.36
C THR A 39 1.21 7.82 1.16
N LEU A 40 2.42 7.50 1.65
CA LEU A 40 2.69 7.44 3.09
C LEU A 40 2.45 8.79 3.76
N CYS A 41 2.86 9.90 3.14
CA CYS A 41 2.61 11.24 3.65
C CYS A 41 1.11 11.58 3.65
N ALA A 42 0.38 11.21 2.60
CA ALA A 42 -1.07 11.42 2.51
C ALA A 42 -1.78 10.70 3.66
N PHE A 43 -1.52 9.40 3.85
CA PHE A 43 -2.15 8.60 4.90
C PHE A 43 -1.71 9.01 6.30
N ALA A 44 -0.46 9.43 6.52
CA ALA A 44 0.01 9.92 7.81
C ALA A 44 -0.75 11.16 8.30
N ASN A 45 -1.28 11.97 7.37
CA ASN A 45 -2.07 13.16 7.69
C ASN A 45 -3.58 12.86 7.86
N MET A 46 -4.02 11.63 7.59
CA MET A 46 -5.42 11.24 7.76
C MET A 46 -5.68 10.77 9.19
N PRO A 47 -6.78 11.21 9.85
CA PRO A 47 -7.10 10.79 11.22
C PRO A 47 -7.21 9.27 11.39
N GLU A 48 -7.71 8.59 10.36
CA GLU A 48 -7.93 7.13 10.34
C GLU A 48 -6.76 6.38 9.69
N GLY A 49 -5.76 7.09 9.15
CA GLY A 49 -4.68 6.51 8.38
C GLY A 49 -5.14 6.02 7.00
N GLY A 50 -4.43 5.03 6.47
CA GLY A 50 -4.77 4.35 5.22
C GLY A 50 -3.97 3.06 5.05
N THR A 51 -4.38 2.26 4.07
CA THR A 51 -3.82 0.96 3.74
C THR A 51 -3.19 0.98 2.36
N ILE A 52 -1.95 0.51 2.26
CA ILE A 52 -1.27 0.37 0.98
C ILE A 52 -1.28 -1.11 0.60
N VAL A 53 -1.85 -1.43 -0.56
CA VAL A 53 -1.86 -2.79 -1.11
C VAL A 53 -0.78 -2.90 -2.17
N LEU A 54 0.31 -3.57 -1.83
CA LEU A 54 1.42 -3.84 -2.75
C LEU A 54 1.12 -5.06 -3.63
N GLY A 55 1.49 -4.97 -4.90
CA GLY A 55 1.26 -6.06 -5.86
C GLY A 55 -0.12 -6.00 -6.51
N MET A 56 -0.71 -4.81 -6.58
CA MET A 56 -1.90 -4.52 -7.40
C MET A 56 -1.67 -3.24 -8.19
N SER A 57 -2.24 -3.15 -9.38
CA SER A 57 -2.16 -1.94 -10.19
C SER A 57 -3.34 -1.78 -11.11
N GLU A 58 -3.67 -0.54 -11.46
CA GLU A 58 -4.63 -0.26 -12.53
C GLU A 58 -4.12 -0.79 -13.88
N THR A 59 -4.99 -1.50 -14.58
CA THR A 59 -4.77 -2.04 -15.91
C THR A 59 -5.87 -1.50 -16.85
N PRO A 60 -5.73 -1.65 -18.18
CA PRO A 60 -6.79 -1.26 -19.11
C PRO A 60 -8.15 -1.93 -18.85
N GLU A 61 -8.15 -3.07 -18.15
CA GLU A 61 -9.35 -3.86 -17.81
C GLU A 61 -9.87 -3.55 -16.39
N GLY A 62 -9.23 -2.62 -15.67
CA GLY A 62 -9.53 -2.28 -14.27
C GLY A 62 -8.38 -2.65 -13.34
N MET A 63 -8.65 -2.70 -12.04
CA MET A 63 -7.65 -3.08 -11.04
C MET A 63 -7.28 -4.56 -11.14
N GLY A 64 -5.98 -4.85 -11.21
CA GLY A 64 -5.46 -6.21 -11.33
C GLY A 64 -4.37 -6.54 -10.33
N ILE A 65 -4.23 -7.83 -10.01
CA ILE A 65 -3.17 -8.35 -9.15
C ILE A 65 -1.90 -8.53 -9.97
N THR A 66 -0.83 -7.83 -9.60
CA THR A 66 0.50 -7.93 -10.21
C THR A 66 1.46 -8.82 -9.43
N GLY A 67 1.17 -9.03 -8.13
CA GLY A 67 2.00 -9.82 -7.21
C GLY A 67 3.22 -9.09 -6.68
N VAL A 68 3.91 -9.73 -5.74
CA VAL A 68 5.13 -9.22 -5.10
C VAL A 68 6.25 -10.26 -5.24
N HIS A 69 7.46 -9.82 -5.56
CA HIS A 69 8.58 -10.74 -5.77
C HIS A 69 9.32 -11.10 -4.47
N ASN A 70 9.48 -10.14 -3.55
CA ASN A 70 10.16 -10.34 -2.27
C ASN A 70 9.46 -9.51 -1.17
N PRO A 71 8.40 -10.02 -0.54
CA PRO A 71 7.60 -9.25 0.42
C PRO A 71 8.41 -8.77 1.62
N ALA A 72 9.34 -9.59 2.13
CA ALA A 72 10.21 -9.20 3.24
C ALA A 72 11.08 -7.96 2.91
N GLU A 73 11.62 -7.90 1.69
CA GLU A 73 12.40 -6.75 1.22
C GLU A 73 11.52 -5.50 1.04
N LEU A 74 10.29 -5.68 0.55
CA LEU A 74 9.33 -4.58 0.42
C LEU A 74 8.93 -4.01 1.78
N ILE A 75 8.66 -4.87 2.77
CA ILE A 75 8.34 -4.45 4.15
C ILE A 75 9.51 -3.67 4.75
N GLN A 76 10.74 -4.18 4.59
CA GLN A 76 11.93 -3.52 5.10
C GLN A 76 12.18 -2.17 4.40
N GLY A 77 12.03 -2.13 3.08
CA GLY A 77 12.16 -0.89 2.30
C GLY A 77 11.11 0.16 2.71
N LEU A 78 9.89 -0.27 3.01
CA LEU A 78 8.80 0.61 3.42
C LEU A 78 9.08 1.19 4.80
N ALA A 79 9.55 0.35 5.74
CA ALA A 79 9.96 0.77 7.08
C ALA A 79 11.12 1.79 7.03
N SER A 80 12.14 1.55 6.21
CA SER A 80 13.23 2.51 6.03
C SER A 80 12.73 3.84 5.48
N LYS A 81 11.91 3.82 4.42
CA LYS A 81 11.34 5.05 3.81
C LYS A 81 10.46 5.84 4.78
N ALA A 82 9.59 5.15 5.51
CA ALA A 82 8.74 5.74 6.54
C ALA A 82 9.55 6.44 7.65
N CYS A 83 10.66 5.84 8.09
CA CYS A 83 11.48 6.39 9.16
C CYS A 83 12.43 7.50 8.68
N GLU A 84 12.98 7.39 7.47
CA GLU A 84 14.01 8.31 6.96
C GLU A 84 13.42 9.54 6.28
N ARG A 85 12.24 9.44 5.68
CA ARG A 85 11.69 10.50 4.80
C ARG A 85 10.44 11.18 5.34
N ILE A 86 9.85 10.68 6.43
CA ILE A 86 8.62 11.24 7.01
C ILE A 86 8.85 11.63 8.46
N VAL A 87 8.51 12.87 8.79
CA VAL A 87 8.67 13.45 10.13
C VAL A 87 7.33 14.07 10.57
N PRO A 88 6.75 13.65 11.72
CA PRO A 88 7.22 12.60 12.63
C PRO A 88 7.15 11.19 12.00
N PRO A 89 7.91 10.21 12.53
CA PRO A 89 7.94 8.86 11.96
C PRO A 89 6.57 8.19 12.05
N VAL A 90 6.17 7.50 10.97
CA VAL A 90 4.87 6.82 10.86
C VAL A 90 4.97 5.38 11.40
N GLN A 91 3.87 4.89 11.99
CA GLN A 91 3.78 3.49 12.41
C GLN A 91 3.29 2.62 11.26
N LEU A 92 3.96 1.50 11.01
CA LEU A 92 3.59 0.54 9.96
C LEU A 92 3.16 -0.80 10.56
N GLY A 93 2.14 -1.40 9.97
CA GLY A 93 1.77 -2.80 10.16
C GLY A 93 1.78 -3.51 8.80
N ALA A 94 2.23 -4.77 8.77
CA ALA A 94 2.24 -5.59 7.57
C ALA A 94 1.54 -6.93 7.84
N SER A 95 0.80 -7.42 6.84
CA SER A 95 0.19 -8.74 6.82
C SER A 95 0.42 -9.36 5.45
N GLU A 96 0.77 -10.65 5.44
CA GLU A 96 0.99 -11.46 4.23
C GLU A 96 -0.11 -12.51 4.07
#